data_AF-A0A9Q3Q5E7-F1
#
_entry.id   AF-A0A9Q3Q5E7-F1
#
_cell.length_a   1.000
_cell.length_b   1.000
_cell.length_c   1.000
_cell.angle_alpha   90.00
_cell.angle_beta   90.00
_cell.angle_gamma   90.00
#
_symmetry.space_group_name_H-M   'P 1'
#
loop_
_entity.id
_entity.type
_entity.pdbx_description
1 polymer ?
#
loop_
_entity_poly.entity_id
_entity_poly.type
_entity_poly.pdbx_seq_one_letter_code
_entity_poly.pdbx_strand_id
1 'polypeptide(L)'
;MLQPPTEGEFQTLERLWKHVHNVSRAQGYAVSTLRSNMTKKIEIGCDRSGNPNPNKSSSKAVASRKLDCPFRLYAKKTTWTPKVKIPEHSHDATENIIPHPTFRKFNEKETSQIAQISESLLLPRKIWAQLCSQWESDRPVILQDIYNQVRKIKKDTLQGKRPIDALIDTLKEESFVWSSARDSEGHITSFFSLTPLP
;
A
#
# COMPACT_ATOMS: atom_id res chain seq x y z
N MET A 1 -15.08 7.97 -24.46
CA MET A 1 -15.70 7.56 -23.18
C MET A 1 -14.90 6.41 -22.60
N LEU A 2 -14.63 6.40 -21.29
CA LEU A 2 -13.89 5.31 -20.63
C LEU A 2 -14.72 4.03 -20.67
N GLN A 3 -14.16 2.97 -21.26
CA GLN A 3 -14.90 1.71 -21.37
C GLN A 3 -14.77 0.89 -20.08
N PRO A 4 -15.87 0.33 -19.57
CA PRO A 4 -15.82 -0.60 -18.44
C PRO A 4 -15.06 -1.89 -18.84
N PRO A 5 -14.53 -2.63 -17.85
CA PRO A 5 -14.01 -3.97 -18.11
C PRO A 5 -15.09 -4.86 -18.72
N THR A 6 -14.76 -5.57 -19.80
CA THR A 6 -15.68 -6.48 -20.49
C THR A 6 -16.14 -7.60 -19.57
N GLU A 7 -17.40 -8.03 -19.77
CA GLU A 7 -17.97 -9.16 -19.04
C GLU A 7 -17.25 -10.46 -19.43
N GLY A 8 -16.94 -11.28 -18.44
CA GLY A 8 -16.28 -12.57 -18.60
C GLY A 8 -16.35 -13.38 -17.31
N GLU A 9 -16.24 -14.70 -17.40
CA GLU A 9 -16.21 -15.56 -16.21
C GLU A 9 -14.77 -15.86 -15.82
N PHE A 10 -14.47 -15.76 -14.53
CA PHE A 10 -13.12 -15.96 -14.01
C PHE A 10 -13.14 -17.04 -12.92
N GLN A 11 -12.23 -17.99 -13.02
CA GLN A 11 -12.15 -19.08 -12.04
C GLN A 11 -11.70 -18.61 -10.65
N THR A 12 -10.91 -17.53 -10.60
CA THR A 12 -10.35 -17.00 -9.34
C THR A 12 -10.48 -15.49 -9.26
N LEU A 13 -10.51 -14.98 -8.02
CA LEU A 13 -10.49 -13.54 -7.75
C LEU A 13 -9.24 -12.86 -8.31
N GLU A 14 -8.10 -13.54 -8.28
CA GLU A 14 -6.84 -13.03 -8.84
C GLU A 14 -6.94 -12.85 -10.36
N ARG A 15 -7.50 -13.82 -11.09
CA ARG A 15 -7.72 -13.71 -12.53
C ARG A 15 -8.68 -12.58 -12.89
N LEU A 16 -9.75 -12.42 -12.11
CA LEU A 16 -10.66 -11.28 -12.25
C LEU A 16 -9.91 -9.94 -12.07
N TRP A 17 -9.12 -9.80 -11.01
CA TRP A 17 -8.36 -8.57 -10.77
C TRP A 17 -7.34 -8.30 -11.87
N LYS A 18 -6.66 -9.33 -12.36
CA LYS A 18 -5.72 -9.22 -13.49
C LYS A 18 -6.43 -8.67 -14.73
N HIS A 19 -7.59 -9.24 -15.09
CA HIS A 19 -8.40 -8.77 -16.22
C HIS A 19 -8.85 -7.31 -16.03
N VAL A 20 -9.48 -7.02 -14.90
CA VAL A 20 -10.03 -5.69 -14.59
C VAL A 20 -8.93 -4.63 -14.55
N HIS A 21 -7.76 -4.93 -13.98
CA HIS A 21 -6.62 -4.02 -13.96
C HIS A 21 -6.00 -3.82 -15.35
N ASN A 22 -5.92 -4.86 -16.18
CA ASN A 22 -5.42 -4.72 -17.54
C ASN A 22 -6.33 -3.80 -18.38
N VAL A 23 -7.64 -4.02 -18.34
CA VAL A 23 -8.59 -3.19 -19.11
C VAL A 23 -8.60 -1.74 -18.60
N SER A 24 -8.71 -1.54 -17.28
CA SER A 24 -8.72 -0.19 -16.71
C SER A 24 -7.41 0.57 -17.01
N ARG A 25 -6.25 -0.10 -16.89
CA ARG A 25 -4.95 0.49 -17.23
C ARG A 25 -4.88 0.92 -18.70
N ALA A 26 -5.32 0.06 -19.63
CA ALA A 26 -5.34 0.40 -21.05
C ALA A 26 -6.30 1.56 -21.38
N GLN A 27 -7.35 1.73 -20.58
CA GLN A 27 -8.32 2.82 -20.71
C GLN A 27 -7.92 4.09 -19.93
N GLY A 28 -6.78 4.10 -19.22
CA GLY A 28 -6.29 5.28 -18.51
C GLY A 28 -7.03 5.60 -17.20
N TYR A 29 -7.62 4.60 -16.54
CA TYR A 29 -8.15 4.75 -15.18
C TYR A 29 -7.72 3.58 -14.29
N ALA A 30 -7.91 3.72 -12.98
CA ALA A 30 -7.69 2.63 -12.05
C ALA A 30 -8.95 2.33 -11.25
N VAL A 31 -9.01 1.11 -10.74
CA VAL A 31 -10.10 0.65 -9.88
C VAL A 31 -9.57 0.08 -8.58
N SER A 32 -10.43 0.01 -7.58
CA SER A 32 -10.13 -0.56 -6.27
C SER A 32 -11.39 -1.14 -5.63
N THR A 33 -11.21 -1.98 -4.62
CA THR A 33 -12.33 -2.48 -3.81
C THR A 33 -12.97 -1.34 -3.05
N LEU A 34 -14.26 -1.13 -3.24
CA LEU A 34 -15.04 -0.19 -2.45
C LEU A 34 -15.70 -0.88 -1.26
N ARG A 35 -16.30 -2.05 -1.53
CA ARG A 35 -16.92 -2.90 -0.50
C ARG A 35 -16.64 -4.34 -0.86
N SER A 36 -16.29 -5.14 0.13
CA SER A 36 -16.10 -6.58 -0.06
C SER A 36 -16.97 -7.35 0.92
N ASN A 37 -17.66 -8.35 0.42
CA ASN A 37 -18.14 -9.48 1.18
C ASN A 37 -17.49 -10.71 0.55
N MET A 38 -16.36 -11.14 1.12
CA MET A 38 -15.49 -12.19 0.57
C MET A 38 -16.20 -13.54 0.35
N THR A 39 -17.37 -13.76 0.97
CA THR A 39 -18.15 -14.99 0.78
C THR A 39 -19.20 -14.87 -0.31
N LYS A 40 -19.58 -13.67 -0.74
CA LYS A 40 -20.70 -13.46 -1.68
C LYS A 40 -20.34 -12.61 -2.91
N LYS A 41 -19.84 -11.40 -2.69
CA LYS A 41 -19.65 -10.40 -3.75
C LYS A 41 -18.61 -9.35 -3.38
N ILE A 42 -17.98 -8.78 -4.38
CA ILE A 42 -17.15 -7.58 -4.26
C ILE A 42 -17.75 -6.47 -5.10
N GLU A 43 -17.72 -5.25 -4.56
CA GLU A 43 -18.01 -4.02 -5.27
C GLU A 43 -16.68 -3.32 -5.54
N ILE A 44 -16.39 -3.14 -6.83
CA ILE A 44 -15.20 -2.50 -7.35
C ILE A 44 -15.64 -1.15 -7.94
N GLY A 45 -14.84 -0.12 -7.75
CA GLY A 45 -15.10 1.18 -8.36
C GLY A 45 -13.82 1.94 -8.66
N CYS A 46 -13.96 3.09 -9.31
CA CYS A 46 -12.83 3.92 -9.71
C CYS A 46 -11.97 4.31 -8.48
N ASP A 47 -10.65 4.39 -8.62
CA ASP A 47 -9.76 4.81 -7.55
C ASP A 47 -9.94 6.29 -7.16
N ARG A 48 -10.57 7.09 -8.04
CA ARG A 48 -11.02 8.47 -7.79
C ARG A 48 -12.42 8.57 -7.20
N SER A 49 -13.00 7.45 -6.77
CA SER A 49 -14.33 7.44 -6.12
C SER A 49 -14.32 8.08 -4.73
N GLY A 50 -15.48 8.64 -4.36
CA GLY A 50 -15.76 9.24 -3.06
C GLY A 50 -15.37 10.70 -2.97
N ASN A 51 -15.85 11.37 -1.93
CA ASN A 51 -15.58 12.78 -1.71
C ASN A 51 -14.25 12.97 -0.94
N PRO A 52 -13.37 13.94 -1.29
CA PRO A 52 -12.44 14.50 -0.31
C PRO A 52 -13.18 14.83 0.99
N ASN A 53 -12.80 14.23 2.11
CA ASN A 53 -13.48 14.51 3.37
C ASN A 53 -13.13 15.95 3.81
N PRO A 54 -14.07 16.91 3.79
CA PRO A 54 -13.78 18.29 4.17
C PRO A 54 -13.49 18.41 5.68
N ASN A 55 -13.93 17.41 6.48
CA ASN A 55 -13.84 17.44 7.94
C ASN A 55 -12.57 16.78 8.49
N LYS A 56 -11.67 16.28 7.64
CA LYS A 56 -10.34 15.89 8.08
C LYS A 56 -9.47 17.14 8.16
N SER A 57 -9.43 17.75 9.33
CA SER A 57 -8.41 18.73 9.73
C SER A 57 -7.04 18.04 9.85
N SER A 58 -6.53 17.44 8.77
CA SER A 58 -5.09 17.18 8.72
C SER A 58 -4.42 18.53 8.55
N SER A 59 -3.48 18.87 9.43
CA SER A 59 -2.63 20.08 9.39
C SER A 59 -1.83 20.27 8.09
N LYS A 60 -1.99 19.36 7.11
CA LYS A 60 -1.49 19.46 5.75
C LYS A 60 -2.70 19.43 4.82
N ALA A 61 -2.96 20.52 4.10
CA ALA A 61 -3.88 20.53 2.96
C ALA A 61 -3.28 19.66 1.85
N VAL A 62 -3.49 18.35 1.92
CA VAL A 62 -3.09 17.44 0.84
C VAL A 62 -4.21 17.43 -0.18
N ALA A 63 -3.92 17.89 -1.40
CA ALA A 63 -4.84 17.79 -2.51
C ALA A 63 -5.32 16.33 -2.66
N SER A 64 -6.63 16.13 -2.58
CA SER A 64 -7.23 14.81 -2.76
C SER A 64 -7.33 14.48 -4.25
N ARG A 65 -7.01 13.23 -4.61
CA ARG A 65 -7.20 12.71 -5.98
C ARG A 65 -8.65 12.31 -6.28
N LYS A 66 -9.52 12.30 -5.27
CA LYS A 66 -10.89 11.82 -5.42
C LYS A 66 -11.76 12.89 -6.08
N LEU A 67 -12.59 12.46 -7.03
CA LEU A 67 -13.47 13.30 -7.87
C LEU A 67 -14.94 12.86 -7.77
N ASP A 68 -15.28 12.17 -6.68
CA ASP A 68 -16.57 11.53 -6.47
C ASP A 68 -17.06 10.70 -7.67
N CYS A 69 -16.12 10.00 -8.32
CA CYS A 69 -16.43 9.24 -9.52
C CYS A 69 -17.49 8.16 -9.26
N PRO A 70 -18.58 8.13 -10.05
CA PRO A 70 -19.72 7.24 -9.79
C PRO A 70 -19.51 5.83 -10.35
N PHE A 71 -18.47 5.58 -11.14
CA PHE A 71 -18.20 4.29 -11.77
C PHE A 71 -18.22 3.11 -10.78
N ARG A 72 -19.04 2.10 -11.03
CA ARG A 72 -19.17 0.90 -10.19
C ARG A 72 -19.34 -0.37 -11.02
N LEU A 73 -18.68 -1.44 -10.59
CA LEU A 73 -18.92 -2.81 -11.03
C LEU A 73 -19.00 -3.76 -9.83
N TYR A 74 -19.71 -4.87 -9.98
CA TYR A 74 -19.76 -5.92 -8.97
C TYR A 74 -19.32 -7.25 -9.56
N ALA A 75 -18.65 -8.07 -8.75
CA ALA A 75 -18.36 -9.45 -9.12
C ALA A 75 -18.86 -10.41 -8.03
N LYS A 76 -19.56 -11.46 -8.45
CA LYS A 76 -20.10 -12.50 -7.56
C LYS A 76 -19.14 -13.67 -7.48
N LYS A 77 -18.91 -14.22 -6.28
CA LYS A 77 -17.93 -15.30 -6.06
C LYS A 77 -18.25 -16.60 -6.80
N THR A 78 -19.51 -16.86 -7.15
CA THR A 78 -19.93 -18.09 -7.85
C THR A 78 -19.17 -18.33 -9.16
N THR A 79 -18.96 -17.26 -9.94
CA THR A 79 -18.35 -17.31 -11.28
C THR A 79 -17.32 -16.20 -11.52
N TRP A 80 -17.07 -15.38 -10.48
CA TRP A 80 -16.34 -14.10 -10.53
C TRP A 80 -16.66 -13.22 -11.74
N THR A 81 -17.91 -13.24 -12.22
CA THR A 81 -18.32 -12.43 -13.37
C THR A 81 -18.43 -10.96 -12.98
N PRO A 82 -17.62 -10.04 -13.54
CA PRO A 82 -17.81 -8.62 -13.36
C PRO A 82 -19.04 -8.18 -14.14
N LYS A 83 -19.91 -7.43 -13.47
CA LYS A 83 -21.08 -6.81 -14.08
C LYS A 83 -21.06 -5.32 -13.78
N VAL A 84 -21.24 -4.53 -14.82
CA VAL A 84 -21.27 -3.07 -14.68
C VAL A 84 -22.56 -2.69 -13.98
N LYS A 85 -22.44 -1.85 -12.95
CA LYS A 85 -23.59 -1.25 -12.26
C LYS A 85 -23.79 0.19 -12.71
N ILE A 86 -22.70 0.93 -12.84
CA ILE A 86 -22.68 2.33 -13.29
C ILE A 86 -21.46 2.46 -14.22
N PRO A 87 -21.66 2.58 -15.55
CA PRO A 87 -20.57 2.70 -16.51
C PRO A 87 -19.92 4.08 -16.54
N GLU A 88 -20.58 5.12 -16.01
CA GLU A 88 -20.15 6.50 -16.16
C GLU A 88 -18.94 6.86 -15.27
N HIS A 89 -18.05 7.68 -15.82
CA HIS A 89 -16.96 8.32 -15.11
C HIS A 89 -17.15 9.83 -15.09
N SER A 90 -16.76 10.47 -13.99
CA SER A 90 -16.78 11.94 -13.85
C SER A 90 -15.47 12.61 -14.32
N HIS A 91 -14.61 11.86 -15.00
CA HIS A 91 -13.29 12.32 -15.43
C HIS A 91 -12.82 11.59 -16.70
N ASP A 92 -11.88 12.21 -17.39
CA ASP A 92 -11.25 11.64 -18.58
C ASP A 92 -10.15 10.61 -18.25
N ALA A 93 -9.67 9.93 -19.29
CA ALA A 93 -8.51 9.06 -19.22
C ALA A 93 -7.29 9.84 -18.76
N THR A 94 -6.43 9.19 -17.98
CA THR A 94 -5.13 9.75 -17.59
C THR A 94 -4.05 9.09 -18.45
N GLU A 95 -3.23 9.90 -19.12
CA GLU A 95 -2.12 9.42 -19.94
C GLU A 95 -1.03 8.74 -19.10
N ASN A 96 -0.76 9.30 -17.92
CA ASN A 96 0.21 8.75 -16.98
C ASN A 96 -0.48 7.93 -15.89
N ILE A 97 0.00 6.72 -15.65
CA ILE A 97 -0.49 5.81 -14.62
C ILE A 97 0.09 6.08 -13.22
N ILE A 98 1.20 6.82 -13.11
CA ILE A 98 1.86 7.14 -11.83
C ILE A 98 0.88 7.76 -10.82
N PRO A 99 -0.06 8.66 -11.16
CA PRO A 99 -1.04 9.21 -10.23
C PRO A 99 -2.01 8.19 -9.61
N HIS A 100 -2.01 6.93 -10.08
CA HIS A 100 -2.90 5.86 -9.61
C HIS A 100 -2.14 4.85 -8.73
N PRO A 101 -2.20 4.95 -7.38
CA PRO A 101 -1.49 4.07 -6.46
C PRO A 101 -1.83 2.58 -6.63
N THR A 102 -3.00 2.26 -7.18
CA THR A 102 -3.38 0.88 -7.52
C THR A 102 -2.31 0.20 -8.37
N PHE A 103 -1.73 0.90 -9.35
CA PHE A 103 -0.71 0.35 -10.24
C PHE A 103 0.71 0.39 -9.65
N ARG A 104 0.89 1.04 -8.50
CA ARG A 104 2.17 1.17 -7.80
C ARG A 104 2.32 0.21 -6.63
N LYS A 105 1.32 -0.64 -6.37
CA LYS A 105 1.39 -1.65 -5.31
C LYS A 105 2.50 -2.65 -5.60
N PHE A 106 3.22 -3.04 -4.55
CA PHE A 106 4.21 -4.10 -4.64
C PHE A 106 3.56 -5.47 -4.61
N ASN A 107 4.02 -6.38 -5.46
CA ASN A 107 3.69 -7.80 -5.35
C ASN A 107 4.51 -8.47 -4.23
N GLU A 108 4.27 -9.76 -3.99
CA GLU A 108 4.96 -10.50 -2.93
C GLU A 108 6.47 -10.58 -3.17
N LYS A 109 6.91 -10.86 -4.40
CA LYS A 109 8.33 -10.92 -4.77
C LYS A 109 9.02 -9.58 -4.53
N GLU A 110 8.43 -8.48 -5.00
CA GLU A 110 8.94 -7.12 -4.80
C GLU A 110 8.99 -6.76 -3.30
N THR A 111 7.97 -7.16 -2.54
CA THR A 111 7.92 -6.94 -1.10
C THR A 111 9.04 -7.67 -0.38
N SER A 112 9.29 -8.93 -0.71
CA SER A 112 10.39 -9.72 -0.13
C SER A 112 11.76 -9.15 -0.51
N GLN A 113 11.94 -8.68 -1.75
CA GLN A 113 13.16 -7.98 -2.15
C GLN A 113 13.39 -6.70 -1.34
N ILE A 114 12.35 -5.87 -1.17
CA ILE A 114 12.46 -4.65 -0.34
C ILE A 114 12.80 -5.01 1.10
N ALA A 115 12.20 -6.06 1.66
CA ALA A 115 12.47 -6.53 3.02
C ALA A 115 13.95 -6.92 3.19
N GLN A 116 14.45 -7.79 2.31
CA GLN A 116 15.85 -8.25 2.33
C GLN A 116 16.84 -7.08 2.22
N ILE A 117 16.61 -6.13 1.31
CA ILE A 117 17.51 -4.97 1.19
C ILE A 117 17.39 -4.08 2.44
N SER A 118 16.20 -3.96 3.03
CA SER A 118 15.98 -3.11 4.21
C SER A 118 16.69 -3.59 5.48
N GLU A 119 17.02 -4.88 5.57
CA GLU A 119 17.81 -5.45 6.67
C GLU A 119 19.24 -4.90 6.71
N SER A 120 19.82 -4.58 5.54
CA SER A 120 21.19 -4.04 5.42
C SER A 120 21.36 -2.59 5.90
N LEU A 121 20.40 -2.04 6.65
CA LEU A 121 20.37 -0.68 7.19
C LEU A 121 20.52 0.43 6.12
N LEU A 122 20.27 0.11 4.85
CA LEU A 122 20.32 1.07 3.77
C LEU A 122 19.18 2.09 3.87
N LEU A 123 19.50 3.36 3.61
CA LEU A 123 18.50 4.42 3.49
C LEU A 123 17.52 4.07 2.36
N PRO A 124 16.21 4.35 2.49
CA PRO A 124 15.20 4.03 1.46
C PRO A 124 15.54 4.58 0.06
N ARG A 125 16.28 5.70 -0.03
CA ARG A 125 16.80 6.22 -1.31
C ARG A 125 17.79 5.29 -2.01
N LYS A 126 18.65 4.61 -1.25
CA LYS A 126 19.60 3.63 -1.79
C LYS A 126 18.87 2.36 -2.24
N ILE A 127 17.90 1.91 -1.43
CA ILE A 127 16.99 0.81 -1.80
C ILE A 127 16.30 1.11 -3.13
N TRP A 128 15.72 2.31 -3.26
CA TRP A 128 15.11 2.78 -4.50
C TRP A 128 16.07 2.73 -5.68
N ALA A 129 17.26 3.31 -5.57
CA ALA A 129 18.25 3.33 -6.65
C ALA A 129 18.63 1.92 -7.12
N GLN A 130 18.84 1.00 -6.18
CA GLN A 130 19.13 -0.40 -6.49
C GLN A 130 17.95 -1.08 -7.20
N LEU A 131 16.72 -0.91 -6.70
CA LEU A 131 15.54 -1.52 -7.31
C LEU A 131 15.27 -0.97 -8.72
N CYS A 132 15.47 0.33 -8.95
CA CYS A 132 15.35 0.93 -10.28
C CYS A 132 16.33 0.33 -11.31
N SER A 133 17.50 -0.13 -10.89
CA SER A 133 18.44 -0.83 -11.78
C SER A 133 18.06 -2.29 -12.09
N GLN A 134 17.20 -2.89 -11.27
CA GLN A 134 16.83 -4.32 -11.36
C GLN A 134 15.46 -4.55 -11.99
N TRP A 135 14.54 -3.60 -11.83
CA TRP A 135 13.17 -3.69 -12.33
C TRP A 135 13.03 -3.17 -13.76
N GLU A 136 11.92 -3.51 -14.39
CA GLU A 136 11.55 -3.01 -15.72
C GLU A 136 11.45 -1.48 -15.72
N SER A 137 11.96 -0.85 -16.78
CA SER A 137 12.06 0.62 -16.87
C SER A 137 10.70 1.34 -16.84
N ASP A 138 9.60 0.64 -17.11
CA ASP A 138 8.23 1.17 -17.13
C ASP A 138 7.48 0.96 -15.79
N ARG A 139 8.16 0.39 -14.78
CA ARG A 139 7.57 0.15 -13.45
C ARG A 139 7.17 1.48 -12.80
N PRO A 140 5.86 1.74 -12.57
CA PRO A 140 5.37 3.08 -12.22
C PRO A 140 5.49 3.38 -10.71
N VAL A 141 6.55 2.95 -10.04
CA VAL A 141 6.74 3.17 -8.60
C VAL A 141 7.37 4.55 -8.39
N ILE A 142 7.13 5.17 -7.23
CA ILE A 142 7.86 6.38 -6.82
C ILE A 142 8.61 6.14 -5.51
N LEU A 143 9.63 6.95 -5.23
CA LEU A 143 10.42 6.87 -4.01
C LEU A 143 9.56 6.81 -2.73
N GLN A 144 8.47 7.59 -2.68
CA GLN A 144 7.56 7.59 -1.53
C GLN A 144 6.92 6.22 -1.27
N ASP A 145 6.67 5.42 -2.30
CA ASP A 145 6.11 4.09 -2.14
C ASP A 145 7.12 3.16 -1.43
N ILE A 146 8.43 3.28 -1.74
CA ILE A 146 9.49 2.56 -1.01
C ILE A 146 9.53 2.97 0.47
N TYR A 147 9.48 4.27 0.76
CA TYR A 147 9.41 4.75 2.15
C TYR A 147 8.21 4.16 2.89
N ASN A 148 7.04 4.16 2.26
CA ASN A 148 5.82 3.61 2.84
C ASN A 148 5.94 2.09 3.06
N GLN A 149 6.52 1.36 2.10
CA GLN A 149 6.68 -0.09 2.19
C GLN A 149 7.69 -0.49 3.25
N VAL A 150 8.85 0.16 3.32
CA VAL A 150 9.85 -0.06 4.37
C VAL A 150 9.26 0.24 5.74
N ARG A 151 8.49 1.32 5.86
CA ARG A 151 7.79 1.65 7.11
C ARG A 151 6.78 0.56 7.50
N LYS A 152 6.04 0.01 6.52
CA LYS A 152 5.10 -1.09 6.74
C LYS A 152 5.83 -2.35 7.22
N ILE A 153 6.88 -2.76 6.52
CA ILE A 153 7.73 -3.91 6.90
C ILE A 153 8.22 -3.76 8.33
N LYS A 154 8.82 -2.60 8.68
CA LYS A 154 9.29 -2.35 10.06
C LYS A 154 8.16 -2.44 11.09
N LYS A 155 6.98 -1.90 10.78
CA LYS A 155 5.82 -1.98 11.68
C LYS A 155 5.39 -3.44 11.90
N ASP A 156 5.38 -4.22 10.83
CA ASP A 156 4.97 -5.63 10.87
C ASP A 156 6.01 -6.47 11.63
N THR A 157 7.32 -6.26 11.38
CA THR A 157 8.42 -6.89 12.14
C THR A 157 8.35 -6.58 13.63
N LEU A 158 8.05 -5.33 13.98
CA LEU A 158 7.92 -4.90 15.38
C LEU A 158 6.57 -5.28 16.00
N GLN A 159 5.69 -5.96 15.28
CA GLN A 159 4.33 -6.31 15.72
C GLN A 159 3.54 -5.10 16.25
N GLY A 160 3.77 -3.92 15.65
CA GLY A 160 3.17 -2.67 16.08
C GLY A 160 3.78 -2.00 17.32
N LYS A 161 4.79 -2.60 17.96
CA LYS A 161 5.55 -1.98 19.05
C LYS A 161 6.36 -0.80 18.54
N ARG A 162 6.67 0.15 19.43
CA ARG A 162 7.64 1.21 19.11
C ARG A 162 9.03 0.56 19.03
N PRO A 163 9.94 1.06 18.18
CA PRO A 163 11.29 0.50 18.05
C PRO A 163 12.03 0.36 19.39
N ILE A 164 11.84 1.33 20.29
CA ILE A 164 12.49 1.33 21.61
C ILE A 164 11.88 0.29 22.56
N ASP A 165 10.58 0.02 22.46
CA ASP A 165 9.93 -1.00 23.29
C ASP A 165 10.38 -2.40 22.84
N ALA A 166 10.47 -2.62 21.52
CA ALA A 166 11.01 -3.86 20.97
C ALA A 166 12.48 -4.06 21.37
N LEU A 167 13.29 -3.00 21.34
CA LEU A 167 14.67 -3.06 21.82
C LEU A 167 14.74 -3.46 23.30
N ILE A 168 13.93 -2.84 24.16
CA ILE A 168 13.87 -3.15 25.59
C ILE A 168 13.46 -4.60 25.82
N ASP A 169 12.50 -5.12 25.06
CA ASP A 169 12.08 -6.52 25.17
C ASP A 169 13.21 -7.48 24.79
N THR A 170 13.92 -7.22 23.68
CA THR A 170 15.09 -8.02 23.29
C THR A 170 16.18 -8.00 24.36
N LEU A 171 16.48 -6.84 24.94
CA LEU A 171 17.49 -6.74 26.00
C LEU A 171 17.09 -7.49 27.27
N LYS A 172 15.80 -7.55 27.60
CA LYS A 172 15.30 -8.37 28.71
C LYS A 172 15.42 -9.85 28.41
N GLU A 173 15.02 -10.28 27.21
CA GLU A 173 15.09 -11.68 26.77
C GLU A 173 16.54 -12.20 26.77
N GLU A 174 17.47 -11.38 26.29
CA GLU A 174 18.89 -11.74 26.21
C GLU A 174 19.68 -11.39 27.49
N SER A 175 19.01 -10.96 28.57
CA SER A 175 19.61 -10.65 29.88
C SER A 175 20.73 -9.60 29.84
N PHE A 176 20.65 -8.63 28.93
CA PHE A 176 21.59 -7.52 28.87
C PHE A 176 21.41 -6.58 30.07
N VAL A 177 22.51 -5.95 30.50
CA VAL A 177 22.43 -4.85 31.48
C VAL A 177 22.06 -3.58 30.74
N TRP A 178 20.93 -2.96 31.10
CA TRP A 178 20.48 -1.73 30.49
C TRP A 178 19.80 -0.79 31.50
N SER A 179 19.77 0.49 31.18
CA SER A 179 19.11 1.54 31.96
C SER A 179 18.49 2.57 31.02
N SER A 180 17.31 3.10 31.39
CA SER A 180 16.65 4.17 30.64
C SER A 180 16.05 5.20 31.58
N ALA A 181 16.17 6.48 31.22
CA ALA A 181 15.49 7.58 31.90
C ALA A 181 14.28 8.05 31.08
N ARG A 182 13.21 8.48 31.77
CA ARG A 182 12.01 9.05 31.14
C ARG A 182 11.64 10.39 31.76
N ASP A 183 11.02 11.26 30.98
CA ASP A 183 10.41 12.50 31.48
C ASP A 183 9.04 12.26 32.12
N SER A 184 8.40 13.33 32.61
CA SER A 184 7.06 13.30 33.20
C SER A 184 5.95 12.88 32.24
N GLU A 185 6.18 12.95 30.93
CA GLU A 185 5.25 12.53 29.89
C GLU A 185 5.51 11.08 29.42
N GLY A 186 6.54 10.43 29.97
CA GLY A 186 6.92 9.06 29.65
C GLY A 186 7.78 8.92 28.39
N HIS A 187 8.31 10.02 27.84
CA HIS A 187 9.30 9.97 26.76
C HIS A 187 10.67 9.58 27.30
N ILE A 188 11.39 8.73 26.57
CA ILE A 188 12.74 8.32 26.94
C ILE A 188 13.72 9.46 26.67
N THR A 189 14.44 9.91 27.69
CA THR A 189 15.41 11.01 27.63
C THR A 189 16.85 10.51 27.58
N SER A 190 17.11 9.30 28.05
CA SER A 190 18.43 8.67 27.99
C SER A 190 18.30 7.14 27.99
N PHE A 191 19.21 6.46 27.31
CA PHE A 191 19.23 5.01 27.19
C PHE A 191 20.66 4.50 27.14
N PHE A 192 20.98 3.51 27.97
CA PHE A 192 22.29 2.88 28.06
C PHE A 192 22.12 1.37 28.08
N SER A 193 22.98 0.65 27.36
CA SER A 193 23.08 -0.81 27.42
C SER A 193 24.54 -1.21 27.42
N LEU A 194 24.88 -2.21 28.22
CA LEU A 194 26.19 -2.84 28.23
C LEU A 194 26.08 -4.17 27.51
N THR A 195 26.90 -4.37 26.48
CA THR A 195 27.12 -5.69 25.90
C THR A 195 27.86 -6.56 26.93
N PRO A 196 27.37 -7.76 27.26
CA PRO A 196 28.16 -8.74 28.02
C PRO A 196 29.51 -8.91 27.35
N LEU A 197 30.59 -8.89 28.13
CA LEU A 197 31.91 -9.23 27.61
C LEU A 197 31.91 -10.70 27.14
N PRO A 198 32.59 -11.02 26.03
CA PRO A 198 32.65 -12.38 25.49
C PRO A 198 33.28 -13.40 26.45
#